data_AF-A0A317FCH6-F1
#
_entry.id   AF-A0A317FCH6-F1
#
_cell.length_a   1.000
_cell.length_b   1.000
_cell.length_c   1.000
_cell.angle_alpha   90.00
_cell.angle_beta   90.00
_cell.angle_gamma   90.00
#
_symmetry.space_group_name_H-M   'P 1'
#
loop_
_entity.id
_entity.type
_entity.pdbx_description
1 polymer ?
#
loop_
_entity_poly.entity_id
_entity_poly.type
_entity_poly.pdbx_seq_one_letter_code
_entity_poly.pdbx_strand_id
1 'polypeptide(L)' 'MEEPEGPRPANRFQPPVIDRWGVEELRAYIAELREEIARAEREIAKRDATKAAADLFFRKPG' A
#
# COMPACT_ATOMS: atom_id res chain seq x y z
N MET A 1 -17.30 -8.99 -19.90
CA MET A 1 -16.24 -9.88 -19.42
C MET A 1 -16.19 -9.68 -17.93
N GLU A 2 -16.79 -10.59 -17.17
CA GLU A 2 -16.66 -10.59 -15.71
C GLU A 2 -15.24 -11.06 -15.39
N GLU A 3 -14.41 -10.17 -14.83
CA GLU A 3 -13.13 -10.56 -14.25
C GLU A 3 -13.41 -11.42 -13.02
N PRO A 4 -12.84 -12.63 -12.91
CA PRO A 4 -13.06 -13.45 -11.73
C PRO A 4 -12.46 -12.74 -10.50
N GLU A 5 -13.32 -12.36 -9.55
CA GLU A 5 -12.95 -11.94 -8.19
C GLU A 5 -12.37 -13.13 -7.39
N GLY A 6 -11.29 -13.72 -7.90
CA GLY A 6 -10.47 -14.63 -7.12
C GLY A 6 -9.79 -13.89 -5.97
N PRO A 7 -9.52 -14.54 -4.82
CA PRO A 7 -8.71 -13.93 -3.77
C PRO A 7 -7.38 -13.50 -4.38
N ARG A 8 -7.10 -12.19 -4.36
CA ARG A 8 -5.82 -11.66 -4.86
C ARG A 8 -4.70 -12.45 -4.19
N PRO A 9 -3.69 -12.93 -4.95
CA PRO A 9 -2.57 -13.64 -4.36
C PRO A 9 -2.02 -12.78 -3.23
N ALA A 10 -2.03 -13.32 -2.02
CA ALA A 10 -1.49 -12.64 -0.86
C ALA A 10 0.03 -12.63 -1.01
N ASN A 11 0.55 -11.71 -1.82
CA ASN A 11 1.97 -11.46 -1.93
C ASN A 11 2.40 -10.78 -0.63
N ARG A 12 2.54 -11.59 0.41
CA ARG A 12 2.89 -11.14 1.75
C ARG A 12 4.37 -10.76 1.73
N PHE A 13 4.66 -9.60 2.28
CA PHE A 13 6.03 -9.17 2.52
C PHE A 13 6.77 -10.24 3.34
N GLN A 14 7.89 -10.73 2.81
CA GLN A 14 8.80 -11.65 3.50
C GLN A 14 10.08 -10.88 3.82
N PRO A 15 10.32 -10.50 5.08
CA PRO A 15 11.55 -9.82 5.46
C PRO A 15 12.78 -10.73 5.22
N PRO A 16 13.92 -10.17 4.78
CA PRO A 16 15.17 -10.90 4.71
C PRO A 16 15.73 -11.19 6.12
N VAL A 17 16.67 -12.15 6.21
CA VAL A 17 17.45 -12.39 7.42
C VAL A 17 18.55 -11.33 7.51
N ILE A 18 18.57 -10.54 8.59
CA ILE A 18 19.45 -9.36 8.74
C ILE A 18 20.53 -9.52 9.82
N ASP A 19 20.63 -10.68 10.49
CA ASP A 19 21.51 -10.89 11.65
C ASP A 19 23.00 -10.63 11.39
N ARG A 20 23.41 -10.62 10.11
CA ARG A 20 24.81 -10.40 9.69
C ARG A 20 25.05 -9.06 9.02
N TRP A 21 24.03 -8.20 8.94
CA TRP A 21 24.14 -6.92 8.25
C TRP A 21 24.86 -5.88 9.11
N GLY A 22 25.63 -5.02 8.45
CA GLY A 22 26.21 -3.83 9.05
C GLY A 22 25.20 -2.71 9.25
N VAL A 23 25.61 -1.65 9.97
CA VAL A 23 24.74 -0.50 10.28
C VAL A 23 24.30 0.23 9.01
N GLU A 24 25.18 0.36 8.03
CA GLU A 24 24.91 1.03 6.75
C GLU A 24 23.88 0.24 5.92
N GLU A 25 24.00 -1.09 5.89
CA GLU A 25 23.04 -1.97 5.21
C GLU A 25 21.66 -1.88 5.86
N LEU A 26 21.60 -1.86 7.20
CA LEU A 26 20.37 -1.66 7.95
C LEU A 26 19.74 -0.29 7.66
N ARG A 27 20.56 0.77 7.58
CA ARG A 27 20.07 2.12 7.23
C ARG A 27 19.51 2.19 5.82
N ALA A 28 20.19 1.57 4.85
CA ALA A 28 19.74 1.50 3.47
C ALA A 28 18.40 0.74 3.37
N TYR A 29 18.30 -0.41 4.03
CA TYR A 29 17.07 -1.19 4.08
C TYR A 29 15.90 -0.45 4.71
N ILE A 30 16.13 0.28 5.81
CA ILE A 30 15.11 1.15 6.40
C ILE A 30 14.65 2.23 5.43
N ALA A 31 15.57 2.82 4.65
CA ALA A 31 15.22 3.84 3.66
C ALA A 31 14.29 3.26 2.58
N GLU A 32 14.65 2.10 2.01
CA GLU A 32 13.82 1.40 1.02
C GLU A 32 12.42 1.06 1.55
N LEU A 33 12.34 0.52 2.78
CA LEU A 33 11.05 0.21 3.39
C LEU A 33 10.18 1.45 3.60
N ARG A 34 10.78 2.58 3.96
CA ARG A 34 10.03 3.85 4.11
C ARG A 34 9.49 4.35 2.79
N GLU A 35 10.24 4.22 1.70
CA GLU A 35 9.76 4.58 0.36
C GLU A 35 8.59 3.69 -0.06
N GLU A 36 8.66 2.39 0.25
CA GLU A 36 7.59 1.44 -0.01
C GLU A 36 6.32 1.75 0.79
N ILE A 37 6.45 2.09 2.07
CA ILE A 37 5.35 2.57 2.91
C ILE A 37 4.74 3.82 2.29
N ALA A 38 5.55 4.82 1.92
CA ALA A 38 5.07 6.05 1.32
C ALA A 38 4.34 5.79 -0.02
N ARG A 39 4.78 4.80 -0.81
CA ARG A 39 4.07 4.36 -2.02
C ARG A 39 2.69 3.80 -1.68
N ALA A 40 2.61 2.90 -0.70
CA ALA A 40 1.35 2.31 -0.26
C ALA A 40 0.39 3.39 0.27
N GLU A 41 0.87 4.33 1.08
CA GLU A 41 0.08 5.45 1.60
C GLU A 41 -0.48 6.34 0.48
N ARG A 42 0.32 6.66 -0.55
CA ARG A 42 -0.17 7.39 -1.73
C ARG A 42 -1.30 6.65 -2.44
N GLU A 43 -1.17 5.34 -2.57
CA GLU A 43 -2.19 4.49 -3.21
C GLU A 43 -3.48 4.39 -2.39
N ILE A 44 -3.37 4.36 -1.06
CA ILE A 44 -4.52 4.45 -0.14
C ILE A 44 -5.21 5.80 -0.29
N ALA A 45 -4.45 6.90 -0.20
CA ALA A 45 -5.00 8.26 -0.30
C ALA A 45 -5.76 8.50 -1.61
N LYS A 46 -5.26 7.97 -2.74
CA LYS A 46 -5.98 8.01 -4.03
C LYS A 46 -7.33 7.31 -3.96
N ARG A 47 -7.37 6.11 -3.38
CA ARG A 47 -8.60 5.29 -3.28
C ARG A 47 -9.61 5.93 -2.32
N ASP A 48 -9.16 6.51 -1.23
CA ASP A 48 -10.03 7.20 -0.28
C ASP A 48 -10.58 8.50 -0.87
N ALA A 49 -9.79 9.24 -1.65
CA ALA A 49 -10.28 10.41 -2.38
C ALA A 49 -11.39 10.02 -3.39
N THR A 50 -11.23 8.89 -4.09
CA THR A 50 -12.27 8.37 -5.00
C THR A 50 -13.54 7.99 -4.24
N LYS A 51 -13.44 7.36 -3.06
CA LYS A 51 -14.60 7.02 -2.22
C LYS A 51 -15.31 8.27 -1.71
N ALA A 52 -14.57 9.25 -1.19
CA ALA A 52 -15.14 10.50 -0.70
C ALA A 52 -15.85 11.29 -1.81
N ALA A 53 -15.28 11.29 -3.03
CA ALA A 53 -15.95 11.88 -4.18
C ALA A 53 -17.25 11.14 -4.50
N ALA A 54 -17.25 9.81 -4.53
CA ALA A 54 -18.45 9.01 -4.74
C ALA A 54 -19.52 9.30 -3.68
N ASP A 55 -19.16 9.35 -2.40
CA ASP A 55 -20.10 9.63 -1.30
C ASP A 55 -20.78 11.01 -1.45
N LEU A 56 -20.08 12.01 -2.00
CA LEU A 56 -20.66 13.33 -2.30
C LEU A 56 -21.62 13.30 -3.49
N PHE A 57 -21.35 12.49 -4.52
CA PHE A 57 -22.23 12.32 -5.67
C PHE A 57 -23.49 11.49 -5.35
N PHE A 58 -23.39 10.53 -4.43
CA PHE A 58 -24.50 9.62 -4.08
C PHE A 58 -25.32 10.07 -2.85
N ARG A 59 -24.85 11.06 -2.07
CA ARG A 59 -25.73 11.74 -1.10
C ARG A 59 -26.74 12.61 -1.84
N LYS A 60 -27.98 12.12 -1.91
CA LYS A 60 -29.15 12.92 -2.27
C LYS A 60 -29.20 14.16 -1.37
N PRO A 61 -29.45 15.37 -1.90
CA PRO A 61 -29.76 16.51 -1.06
C PRO A 61 -31.03 16.15 -0.27
N GLY A 62 -30.89 16.08 1.04
CA GLY A 62 -32.02 16.01 1.97
C GLY A 62 -32.68 17.38 2.10
#